data_AF-A0A7S4IWM0-F1
#
_entry.id   AF-A0A7S4IWM0-F1
#
_cell.length_a   1.000
_cell.length_b   1.000
_cell.length_c   1.000
_cell.angle_alpha   90.00
_cell.angle_beta   90.00
_cell.angle_gamma   90.00
#
_symmetry.space_group_name_H-M   'P 1'
#
loop_
_entity.id
_entity.type
_entity.pdbx_description
1 polymer ?
#
loop_
_entity_poly.entity_id
_entity_poly.type
_entity_poly.pdbx_seq_one_letter_code
_entity_poly.pdbx_strand_id
1 'polypeptide(L)'
;KRNHLLKEVLSTEEAYVGSLEVLVGVYLNPLRASVSGPEPLCSSEDLRNIFSNLEAIMAFHFSLLKSMRDKVTNWSADGCLGEVFLYMIPYLKLYTSYCNNYDTALEVFEKCQENEKFAK
;
A
#
# COMPACT_ATOMS: atom_id res chain seq x y z
N LYS A 1 -5.04 -29.07 -6.20
CA LYS A 1 -4.93 -28.43 -4.86
C LYS A 1 -3.80 -27.39 -4.82
N ARG A 2 -2.51 -27.75 -4.96
CA ARG A 2 -1.37 -26.78 -4.97
C ARG A 2 -1.52 -25.62 -5.97
N ASN A 3 -1.83 -25.90 -7.23
CA ASN A 3 -1.99 -24.85 -8.25
C ASN A 3 -3.19 -23.92 -8.01
N HIS A 4 -4.20 -24.36 -7.25
CA HIS A 4 -5.34 -23.51 -6.90
C HIS A 4 -4.94 -22.50 -5.83
N LEU A 5 -4.25 -22.95 -4.78
CA LEU A 5 -3.69 -22.08 -3.74
C LEU A 5 -2.73 -21.03 -4.30
N LEU A 6 -1.88 -21.40 -5.26
CA LEU A 6 -0.96 -20.45 -5.91
C LEU A 6 -1.70 -19.33 -6.65
N LYS A 7 -2.78 -19.70 -7.38
CA LYS A 7 -3.61 -18.73 -8.08
C LYS A 7 -4.40 -17.84 -7.12
N GLU A 8 -4.88 -18.41 -6.02
CA GLU A 8 -5.58 -17.69 -4.97
C GLU A 8 -4.65 -16.64 -4.33
N VAL A 9 -3.45 -17.04 -3.89
CA VAL A 9 -2.44 -16.13 -3.32
C VAL A 9 -2.10 -14.99 -4.29
N LEU A 10 -1.86 -15.31 -5.56
CA LEU A 10 -1.60 -14.30 -6.58
C LEU A 10 -2.80 -13.36 -6.73
N SER A 11 -4.02 -13.89 -6.82
CA SER A 11 -5.23 -13.08 -6.95
C SER A 11 -5.47 -12.16 -5.76
N THR A 12 -5.20 -12.62 -4.53
CA THR A 12 -5.32 -11.79 -3.33
C THR A 12 -4.26 -10.69 -3.30
N GLU A 13 -3.04 -10.98 -3.78
CA GLU A 13 -1.97 -9.98 -3.88
C GLU A 13 -2.29 -8.93 -4.95
N GLU A 14 -2.85 -9.34 -6.09
CA GLU A 14 -3.32 -8.41 -7.14
C GLU A 14 -4.40 -7.46 -6.61
N ALA A 15 -5.37 -7.98 -5.85
CA ALA A 15 -6.41 -7.17 -5.23
C ALA A 15 -5.84 -6.20 -4.17
N TYR A 16 -4.83 -6.64 -3.41
CA TYR A 16 -4.15 -5.81 -2.43
C TYR A 16 -3.38 -4.66 -3.08
N VAL A 17 -2.56 -4.95 -4.09
CA VAL A 17 -1.84 -3.93 -4.87
C VAL A 17 -2.80 -2.96 -5.55
N GLY A 18 -3.90 -3.45 -6.12
CA GLY A 18 -4.94 -2.59 -6.70
C GLY A 18 -5.55 -1.64 -5.66
N SER A 19 -5.73 -2.09 -4.42
CA SER A 19 -6.22 -1.24 -3.34
C SER A 19 -5.20 -0.15 -2.95
N LEU A 20 -3.91 -0.48 -2.96
CA LEU A 20 -2.82 0.48 -2.73
C LEU A 20 -2.72 1.52 -3.86
N GLU A 21 -2.89 1.10 -5.11
CA GLU A 21 -2.96 2.00 -6.27
C GLU A 21 -4.09 3.01 -6.14
N VAL A 22 -5.28 2.56 -5.71
CA VAL A 22 -6.41 3.46 -5.44
C VAL A 22 -6.06 4.43 -4.32
N LEU A 23 -5.49 3.94 -3.22
CA LEU A 23 -5.12 4.78 -2.08
C LEU A 23 -4.13 5.90 -2.48
N VAL A 24 -3.15 5.58 -3.31
CA VAL A 24 -2.17 6.57 -3.79
C VAL A 24 -2.74 7.46 -4.89
N GLY A 25 -3.36 6.88 -5.90
CA GLY A 25 -3.80 7.57 -7.11
C GLY A 25 -5.04 8.45 -6.89
N VAL A 26 -5.98 7.99 -6.07
CA VAL A 26 -7.28 8.66 -5.87
C VAL A 26 -7.29 9.54 -4.62
N TYR A 27 -6.48 9.24 -3.60
CA TYR A 27 -6.48 10.02 -2.35
C TYR A 27 -5.18 10.79 -2.14
N LEU A 28 -4.04 10.11 -2.02
CA LEU A 28 -2.76 10.78 -1.69
C LEU A 28 -2.36 11.83 -2.73
N ASN A 29 -2.37 11.48 -4.02
CA ASN A 29 -1.90 12.37 -5.08
C ASN A 29 -2.78 13.62 -5.24
N PRO A 30 -4.13 13.54 -5.27
CA PRO A 30 -4.98 14.73 -5.29
C PRO A 30 -4.81 15.61 -4.06
N LEU A 31 -4.71 15.02 -2.86
CA LEU A 31 -4.48 15.79 -1.64
C LEU A 31 -3.11 16.49 -1.67
N ARG A 32 -2.06 15.79 -2.09
CA ARG A 32 -0.70 16.36 -2.26
C ARG A 32 -0.70 17.54 -3.23
N ALA A 33 -1.46 17.44 -4.32
CA ALA A 33 -1.64 18.54 -5.28
C ALA A 33 -2.38 19.73 -4.64
N SER A 34 -3.41 19.47 -3.83
CA SER A 34 -4.14 20.50 -3.09
C SER A 34 -3.23 21.27 -2.12
N VAL A 35 -2.31 20.59 -1.42
CA VAL A 35 -1.38 21.26 -0.47
C VAL A 35 -0.50 22.32 -1.14
N SER A 36 -0.16 22.12 -2.41
CA SER A 36 0.63 23.08 -3.20
C SER A 36 -0.23 24.14 -3.91
N GLY A 37 -1.55 24.03 -3.77
CA GLY A 37 -2.53 24.93 -4.39
C GLY A 37 -2.82 26.19 -3.57
N PRO A 38 -3.65 27.10 -4.12
CA PRO A 38 -4.03 28.34 -3.44
C PRO A 38 -4.95 28.11 -2.24
N GLU A 39 -5.65 26.98 -2.19
CA GLU A 39 -6.52 26.59 -1.08
C GLU A 39 -6.22 25.13 -0.65
N PRO A 40 -5.28 24.93 0.29
CA PRO A 40 -4.91 23.61 0.75
C PRO A 40 -5.99 22.99 1.63
N LEU A 41 -6.35 21.74 1.35
CA LEU A 41 -7.36 20.98 2.12
C LEU A 41 -6.83 20.47 3.46
N CYS A 42 -5.51 20.25 3.54
CA CYS A 42 -4.76 19.83 4.73
C CYS A 42 -3.30 20.32 4.60
N SER A 43 -2.49 20.16 5.64
CA SER A 43 -1.06 20.50 5.57
C SER A 43 -0.21 19.35 5.02
N SER A 44 1.02 19.65 4.56
CA SER A 44 2.00 18.63 4.19
C SER A 44 2.32 17.68 5.35
N GLU A 45 2.26 18.19 6.59
CA GLU A 45 2.46 17.40 7.80
C GLU A 45 1.30 16.46 8.05
N ASP A 46 0.07 16.92 7.87
CA ASP A 46 -1.13 16.07 7.99
C ASP A 46 -1.06 14.91 6.98
N LEU A 47 -0.68 15.18 5.72
CA LEU A 47 -0.51 14.11 4.73
C LEU A 47 0.56 13.10 5.11
N ARG A 48 1.70 13.57 5.64
CA ARG A 48 2.76 12.68 6.10
C ARG A 48 2.27 11.83 7.27
N ASN A 49 1.49 12.39 8.18
CA ASN A 49 0.95 11.67 9.33
C ASN A 49 -0.17 10.69 8.93
N ILE A 50 -1.02 11.02 7.97
CA ILE A 50 -2.10 10.14 7.50
C ILE A 50 -1.53 8.96 6.70
N PHE A 51 -0.63 9.22 5.74
CA PHE A 51 -0.16 8.21 4.79
C PHE A 51 1.17 7.54 5.20
N SER A 52 1.94 8.13 6.12
CA SER A 52 3.18 7.56 6.64
C SER A 52 4.13 7.06 5.52
N ASN A 53 4.62 5.83 5.62
CA ASN A 53 5.45 5.17 4.61
C ASN A 53 4.67 4.31 3.60
N LEU A 54 3.40 4.64 3.33
CA LEU A 54 2.54 3.89 2.40
C LEU A 54 3.17 3.67 1.01
N GLU A 55 3.79 4.70 0.42
CA GLU A 55 4.41 4.57 -0.90
C GLU A 55 5.56 3.54 -0.92
N ALA A 56 6.28 3.39 0.20
CA ALA A 56 7.31 2.36 0.34
C ALA A 56 6.70 0.95 0.43
N ILE A 57 5.59 0.80 1.16
CA ILE A 57 4.82 -0.46 1.21
C ILE A 57 4.29 -0.82 -0.18
N MET A 58 3.71 0.15 -0.90
CA MET A 58 3.21 -0.04 -2.26
C MET A 58 4.34 -0.49 -3.18
N ALA A 59 5.46 0.22 -3.25
CA ALA A 59 6.60 -0.14 -4.10
C ALA A 59 7.13 -1.56 -3.82
N PHE A 60 7.16 -1.95 -2.55
CA PHE A 60 7.51 -3.31 -2.14
C PHE A 60 6.51 -4.34 -2.70
N HIS A 61 5.21 -4.15 -2.48
CA HIS A 61 4.17 -5.08 -2.94
C HIS A 61 4.06 -5.16 -4.46
N PHE A 62 4.33 -4.07 -5.19
CA PHE A 62 4.48 -4.12 -6.65
C PHE A 62 5.59 -5.06 -7.11
N SER A 63 6.74 -4.98 -6.43
CA SER A 63 7.89 -5.82 -6.73
C SER A 63 7.61 -7.28 -6.39
N LEU A 64 6.96 -7.51 -5.25
CA LEU A 64 6.50 -8.84 -4.82
C LEU A 64 5.53 -9.46 -5.82
N LEU A 65 4.50 -8.72 -6.22
CA LEU A 65 3.50 -9.16 -7.19
C LEU A 65 4.14 -9.52 -8.53
N LYS A 66 5.09 -8.71 -9.01
CA LYS A 66 5.84 -9.02 -10.24
C LYS A 66 6.58 -10.34 -10.10
N SER A 67 7.32 -10.55 -9.02
CA SER A 67 8.03 -11.82 -8.76
C SER A 67 7.09 -13.01 -8.64
N MET A 68 5.91 -12.84 -8.03
CA MET A 68 4.89 -13.90 -7.96
C MET A 68 4.33 -14.24 -9.34
N ARG A 69 3.97 -13.24 -10.16
CA ARG A 69 3.48 -13.44 -11.53
C ARG A 69 4.50 -14.19 -12.38
N ASP A 70 5.76 -13.81 -12.32
CA ASP A 70 6.84 -14.44 -13.08
C ASP A 70 7.02 -15.91 -12.68
N LYS A 71 6.99 -16.22 -11.36
CA LYS A 71 7.12 -17.58 -10.84
C LYS A 71 5.91 -18.46 -11.18
N VAL A 72 4.70 -17.91 -11.10
CA VAL A 72 3.45 -18.62 -11.43
C VAL A 72 3.33 -18.88 -12.93
N THR A 73 3.77 -17.94 -13.78
CA THR A 73 3.76 -18.10 -15.24
C THR A 73 4.72 -19.19 -15.71
N ASN A 74 5.91 -19.27 -15.11
CA ASN A 74 6.93 -20.26 -15.43
C ASN A 74 6.93 -21.46 -14.47
N TRP A 75 5.75 -21.86 -13.98
CA TRP A 75 5.65 -22.85 -12.92
C TRP A 75 6.13 -24.24 -13.34
N SER A 76 7.11 -24.79 -12.62
CA SER A 76 7.62 -26.16 -12.80
C SER A 76 7.17 -27.08 -11.66
N ALA A 77 7.33 -28.41 -11.82
CA ALA A 77 6.95 -29.38 -10.80
C ALA A 77 7.67 -29.14 -9.45
N ASP A 78 8.92 -28.68 -9.52
CA ASP A 78 9.81 -28.38 -8.38
C ASP A 78 9.74 -26.90 -7.93
N GLY A 79 8.85 -26.10 -8.53
CA GLY A 79 8.69 -24.70 -8.18
C GLY A 79 8.30 -24.48 -6.72
N CYS A 80 8.99 -23.55 -6.05
CA CYS A 80 8.69 -23.10 -4.69
C CYS A 80 8.33 -21.61 -4.69
N LEU A 81 7.09 -21.27 -4.31
CA LEU A 81 6.69 -19.88 -4.11
C LEU A 81 7.27 -19.31 -2.80
N GLY A 82 7.66 -20.17 -1.85
CA GLY A 82 8.24 -19.78 -0.57
C GLY A 82 9.49 -18.92 -0.71
N GLU A 83 10.30 -19.13 -1.75
CA GLU A 83 11.46 -18.27 -2.07
C GLU A 83 11.06 -16.80 -2.23
N VAL A 84 9.92 -16.54 -2.88
CA VAL A 84 9.38 -15.19 -3.08
C VAL A 84 9.00 -14.57 -1.73
N PHE A 85 8.43 -15.35 -0.81
CA PHE A 85 8.11 -14.88 0.54
C PHE A 85 9.34 -14.69 1.43
N LEU A 86 10.41 -15.45 1.22
CA LEU A 86 11.67 -15.21 1.95
C LEU A 86 12.25 -13.82 1.61
N TYR A 87 12.05 -13.33 0.39
CA TYR A 87 12.38 -11.94 0.04
C TYR A 87 11.51 -10.92 0.77
N MET A 88 10.28 -11.26 1.20
CA MET A 88 9.39 -10.37 1.96
C MET A 88 9.84 -10.17 3.41
N ILE A 89 10.36 -11.22 4.06
CA ILE A 89 10.63 -11.23 5.51
C ILE A 89 11.43 -10.00 5.98
N PRO A 90 12.53 -9.58 5.33
CA PRO A 90 13.27 -8.40 5.77
C PRO A 90 12.47 -7.09 5.70
N TYR A 91 11.52 -7.00 4.76
CA TYR A 91 10.71 -5.82 4.51
C TYR A 91 9.46 -5.75 5.40
N LEU A 92 9.13 -6.80 6.14
CA LEU A 92 8.05 -6.76 7.15
C LEU A 92 8.30 -5.66 8.20
N LYS A 93 9.57 -5.27 8.42
CA LYS A 93 9.91 -4.12 9.29
C LYS A 93 9.35 -2.79 8.78
N LEU A 94 9.05 -2.64 7.48
CA LEU A 94 8.38 -1.45 6.95
C LEU A 94 7.00 -1.27 7.58
N TYR A 95 6.29 -2.37 7.85
CA TYR A 95 4.97 -2.33 8.49
C TYR A 95 5.04 -1.86 9.95
N THR A 96 6.18 -2.01 10.64
CA THR A 96 6.32 -1.49 12.01
C THR A 96 6.07 0.02 12.06
N SER A 97 6.64 0.78 11.13
CA SER A 97 6.41 2.23 11.06
C SER A 97 4.96 2.57 10.73
N TYR A 98 4.35 1.81 9.82
CA TYR A 98 2.98 2.04 9.38
C TYR A 98 1.97 1.75 10.49
N CYS A 99 2.08 0.57 11.12
CA CYS A 99 1.21 0.14 12.21
C CYS A 99 1.36 1.02 13.46
N ASN A 100 2.59 1.39 13.83
CA ASN A 100 2.81 2.26 14.99
C ASN A 100 2.25 3.68 14.78
N ASN A 101 2.10 4.10 13.53
CA ASN A 101 1.54 5.41 13.18
C ASN A 101 0.00 5.38 13.03
N TYR A 102 -0.65 4.22 13.19
CA TYR A 102 -2.08 4.09 12.93
C TYR A 102 -2.95 5.04 13.78
N ASP A 103 -2.69 5.11 15.09
CA ASP A 103 -3.46 5.97 16.00
C ASP A 103 -3.31 7.45 15.63
N THR A 104 -2.07 7.89 15.34
CA THR A 104 -1.78 9.25 14.86
C THR A 104 -2.46 9.55 13.53
N ALA A 105 -2.43 8.59 12.59
CA ALA A 105 -3.06 8.76 11.28
C ALA A 105 -4.58 8.95 11.42
N LEU A 106 -5.21 8.19 12.32
CA LEU A 106 -6.64 8.28 12.57
C LEU A 106 -7.02 9.63 13.22
N GLU A 107 -6.29 10.05 14.25
CA GLU A 107 -6.52 11.34 14.92
C GLU A 107 -6.39 12.53 13.95
N VAL A 108 -5.33 12.54 13.14
CA VAL A 108 -5.12 13.59 12.14
C VAL A 108 -6.19 13.55 11.05
N PHE A 109 -6.58 12.35 10.61
CA PHE A 109 -7.66 12.19 9.63
C PHE A 109 -8.99 12.75 10.16
N GLU A 110 -9.39 12.40 11.38
CA GLU A 110 -10.60 12.90 12.03
C GLU A 110 -10.59 14.43 12.13
N LYS A 111 -9.46 15.02 12.53
CA LYS A 111 -9.28 16.47 12.55
C LYS A 111 -9.42 17.10 11.16
N CYS A 112 -8.86 16.48 10.12
CA CYS A 112 -9.01 16.97 8.75
C CYS A 112 -10.48 16.90 8.28
N GLN A 113 -11.27 15.92 8.76
CA GLN A 113 -12.69 15.82 8.42
C GLN A 113 -13.55 16.97 8.99
N GLU A 114 -13.07 17.74 9.97
CA GLU A 114 -13.76 18.96 10.43
C GLU A 114 -13.80 20.05 9.34
N ASN A 115 -12.88 19.99 8.36
CA ASN A 115 -12.91 20.84 7.19
C ASN A 115 -13.92 20.27 6.16
N GLU A 116 -15.06 20.95 5.98
CA GLU A 116 -16.10 20.53 5.02
C GLU A 116 -15.60 20.33 3.58
N LYS A 117 -14.52 21.01 3.18
CA LYS A 117 -13.93 20.84 1.84
C LYS A 117 -13.08 19.57 1.73
N PHE A 118 -12.51 19.11 2.84
CA PHE A 118 -11.77 17.86 2.94
C PHE A 118 -12.71 16.66 3.11
N ALA A 119 -13.85 16.86 3.79
CA ALA A 119 -14.84 15.81 4.04
C ALA A 119 -15.74 15.47 2.82
N LYS A 120 -15.68 16.26 1.74
CA LYS A 120 -16.44 16.08 0.50
C LYS A 120 -15.61 15.41 -0.58
#